data_AF-A0A3N7G4Z6-F1
#
_entry.id   AF-A0A3N7G4Z6-F1
#
_cell.length_a   1.000
_cell.length_b   1.000
_cell.length_c   1.000
_cell.angle_alpha   90.00
_cell.angle_beta   90.00
_cell.angle_gamma   90.00
#
_symmetry.space_group_name_H-M   'P 1'
#
loop_
_entity.id
_entity.type
_entity.pdbx_description
1 polymer ?
#
loop_
_entity_poly.entity_id
_entity_poly.type
_entity_poly.pdbx_seq_one_letter_code
_entity_poly.pdbx_strand_id
1 'polypeptide(L)'
;MAESMCRTLRDGSLEGEQAPTLTIRDTTASPFGFHVFSHVLSQLSSFILASKSQSRCIVIVAFSRSPSFYVDLLKRRGIDAKSSHKCIQILDCYSDPLGWKDQLMMSGNFTDVSYEVSLSLSCVCRNVKDLDKLYSLILELGKDK
;
A
#
# COMPACT_ATOMS: atom_id res chain seq x y z
N MET A 1 22.57 4.72 15.94
CA MET A 1 21.52 3.67 15.97
C MET A 1 20.30 4.07 15.14
N ALA A 2 19.66 5.21 15.41
CA ALA A 2 18.51 5.70 14.63
C ALA A 2 18.82 5.92 13.13
N GLU A 3 19.98 6.50 12.79
CA GLU A 3 20.37 6.72 11.39
C GLU A 3 20.53 5.43 10.59
N SER A 4 21.03 4.36 11.23
CA SER A 4 21.13 3.04 10.61
C SER A 4 19.75 2.48 10.29
N MET A 5 18.78 2.61 11.21
CA MET A 5 17.41 2.16 10.98
C MET A 5 16.72 2.95 9.87
N CYS A 6 16.90 4.28 9.86
CA CYS A 6 16.36 5.14 8.80
C CYS A 6 16.95 4.78 7.43
N ARG A 7 18.26 4.52 7.36
CA ARG A 7 18.92 4.05 6.15
C ARG A 7 18.34 2.70 5.71
N THR A 8 18.28 1.71 6.59
CA THR A 8 17.80 0.37 6.22
C THR A 8 16.34 0.40 5.78
N LEU A 9 15.46 1.18 6.43
CA LEU A 9 14.07 1.34 6.00
C LEU A 9 13.92 2.07 4.66
N ARG A 10 14.79 3.05 4.38
CA ARG A 10 14.77 3.80 3.12
C ARG A 10 15.37 3.03 1.96
N ASP A 11 16.49 2.36 2.17
CA ASP A 11 17.36 1.81 1.12
C ASP A 11 17.37 0.28 1.07
N GLY A 12 16.77 -0.38 2.05
CA GLY A 12 16.87 -1.83 2.24
C GLY A 12 18.09 -2.25 3.06
N SER A 13 18.18 -3.55 3.33
CA SER A 13 19.31 -4.18 4.01
C SER A 13 20.46 -4.45 3.04
N LEU A 14 21.70 -4.20 3.48
CA LEU A 14 22.89 -4.62 2.74
C LEU A 14 23.12 -6.14 2.84
N GLU A 15 24.04 -6.67 2.04
CA GLU A 15 24.42 -8.08 2.11
C GLU A 15 24.92 -8.44 3.52
N GLY A 16 24.31 -9.48 4.11
CA GLY A 16 24.56 -9.88 5.50
C GLY A 16 23.73 -9.15 6.56
N GLU A 17 22.99 -8.09 6.21
CA GLU A 17 22.01 -7.44 7.10
C GLU A 17 20.65 -8.13 7.02
N GLN A 18 19.89 -8.13 8.12
CA GLN A 18 18.52 -8.63 8.14
C GLN A 18 17.56 -7.67 7.44
N ALA A 19 16.56 -8.23 6.74
CA ALA A 19 15.51 -7.43 6.12
C ALA A 19 14.80 -6.55 7.17
N PRO A 20 14.73 -5.22 6.95
CA PRO A 20 14.13 -4.33 7.93
C PRO A 20 12.63 -4.59 8.06
N THR A 21 12.14 -4.69 9.30
CA THR A 21 10.71 -4.74 9.58
C THR A 21 10.35 -3.67 10.59
N LEU A 22 9.38 -2.81 10.25
CA LEU A 22 8.82 -1.82 11.16
C LEU A 22 7.40 -2.22 11.53
N THR A 23 7.15 -2.42 12.82
CA THR A 23 5.80 -2.64 13.34
C THR A 23 5.36 -1.43 14.14
N ILE A 24 4.28 -0.79 13.71
CA ILE A 24 3.65 0.31 14.44
C ILE A 24 2.47 -0.28 15.21
N ARG A 25 2.55 -0.27 16.54
CA ARG A 25 1.45 -0.72 17.41
C ARG A 25 0.70 0.49 17.94
N ASP A 26 -0.62 0.35 17.98
CA ASP A 26 -1.52 1.37 18.49
C ASP A 26 -2.29 0.80 19.69
N THR A 27 -2.65 1.66 20.63
CA THR A 27 -3.47 1.26 21.79
C THR A 27 -4.56 2.30 22.02
N THR A 28 -5.60 1.93 22.77
CA THR A 28 -6.66 2.88 23.15
C THR A 28 -6.13 4.08 23.94
N ALA A 29 -5.08 3.89 24.74
CA ALA A 29 -4.44 4.96 25.52
C ALA A 29 -3.51 5.85 24.68
N SER A 30 -3.08 5.40 23.50
CA SER A 30 -2.16 6.12 22.62
C SER A 30 -2.50 5.80 21.17
N PRO A 31 -3.56 6.40 20.59
CA PRO A 31 -4.07 6.12 19.24
C PRO A 31 -3.32 6.89 18.14
N PHE A 32 -1.98 6.92 18.23
CA PHE A 32 -1.12 7.70 17.33
C PHE A 32 -0.51 6.86 16.20
N GLY A 33 -0.73 5.54 16.21
CA GLY A 33 -0.15 4.62 15.24
C GLY A 33 -0.46 5.01 13.80
N PHE A 34 -1.68 5.47 13.53
CA PHE A 34 -2.03 5.97 12.20
C PHE A 34 -1.27 7.25 11.80
N HIS A 35 -1.02 8.16 12.75
CA HIS A 35 -0.23 9.37 12.49
C HIS A 35 1.22 9.03 12.19
N VAL A 36 1.80 8.08 12.94
CA VAL A 36 3.15 7.56 12.70
C VAL A 36 3.22 6.89 11.33
N PHE A 37 2.25 6.02 11.00
CA PHE A 37 2.15 5.38 9.69
C PHE A 37 2.11 6.42 8.56
N SER A 38 1.25 7.43 8.70
CA SER A 38 1.10 8.51 7.72
C SER A 38 2.40 9.28 7.50
N HIS A 39 3.15 9.53 8.58
CA HIS A 39 4.44 10.20 8.52
C HIS A 39 5.49 9.33 7.82
N VAL A 40 5.62 8.06 8.22
CA VAL A 40 6.58 7.11 7.62
C VAL A 40 6.30 6.92 6.13
N LEU A 41 5.04 6.66 5.77
CA LEU A 41 4.63 6.51 4.37
C LEU A 41 5.01 7.75 3.55
N SER A 42 4.66 8.95 4.04
CA SER A 42 4.99 10.20 3.36
C SER A 42 6.49 10.41 3.19
N GLN A 43 7.31 10.07 4.19
CA GLN A 43 8.76 10.20 4.12
C GLN A 43 9.35 9.24 3.09
N LEU A 44 8.98 7.95 3.16
CA LEU A 44 9.47 6.94 2.22
C LEU A 44 9.07 7.27 0.78
N SER A 45 7.81 7.64 0.54
CA SER A 45 7.35 8.10 -0.76
C SER A 45 8.14 9.32 -1.25
N SER A 46 8.44 10.29 -0.38
CA SER A 46 9.24 11.47 -0.76
C SER A 46 10.68 11.10 -1.17
N PHE A 47 11.30 10.13 -0.49
CA PHE A 47 12.65 9.67 -0.84
C PHE A 47 12.68 8.95 -2.17
N ILE A 48 11.68 8.10 -2.44
CA ILE A 48 11.53 7.40 -3.71
C ILE A 48 11.36 8.42 -4.85
N LEU A 49 10.44 9.37 -4.69
CA LEU A 49 10.17 10.39 -5.72
C LEU A 49 11.36 11.33 -5.97
N ALA A 50 12.11 11.66 -4.92
CA ALA A 50 13.33 12.45 -5.04
C ALA A 50 14.55 11.64 -5.53
N SER A 51 14.39 10.35 -5.85
CA SER A 51 15.49 9.43 -6.19
C SER A 51 16.61 9.39 -5.15
N LYS A 52 16.25 9.58 -3.87
CA LYS A 52 17.14 9.50 -2.69
C LYS A 52 17.08 8.14 -1.98
N SER A 53 16.29 7.22 -2.51
CA SER A 53 16.13 5.85 -2.02
C SER A 53 16.61 4.87 -3.09
N GLN A 54 17.20 3.75 -2.66
CA GLN A 54 17.46 2.62 -3.55
C GLN A 54 16.16 1.92 -3.99
N SER A 55 15.13 1.96 -3.15
CA SER A 55 13.80 1.48 -3.51
C SER A 55 13.19 2.41 -4.57
N ARG A 56 12.59 1.81 -5.59
CA ARG A 56 11.98 2.53 -6.72
C ARG A 56 10.46 2.57 -6.65
N CYS A 57 9.88 1.66 -5.88
CA CYS A 57 8.45 1.50 -5.73
C CYS A 57 8.08 1.22 -4.26
N ILE A 58 6.89 1.66 -3.86
CA ILE A 58 6.22 1.28 -2.62
C ILE A 58 4.85 0.70 -2.93
N VAL A 59 4.52 -0.45 -2.33
CA VAL A 59 3.22 -1.10 -2.45
C VAL A 59 2.48 -0.94 -1.12
N ILE A 60 1.30 -0.32 -1.16
CA ILE A 60 0.43 -0.11 -0.01
C ILE A 60 -0.67 -1.16 -0.05
N VAL A 61 -0.70 -2.07 0.93
CA VAL A 61 -1.77 -3.06 1.05
C VAL A 61 -2.90 -2.49 1.91
N ALA A 62 -4.01 -2.12 1.26
CA ALA A 62 -5.12 -1.43 1.86
C ALA A 62 -6.13 -2.42 2.49
N PHE A 63 -5.96 -2.73 3.77
CA PHE A 63 -6.88 -3.59 4.53
C PHE A 63 -7.94 -2.83 5.34
N SER A 64 -7.53 -1.74 5.99
CA SER A 64 -8.35 -1.07 7.01
C SER A 64 -9.16 0.11 6.48
N ARG A 65 -8.80 0.63 5.30
CA ARG A 65 -9.38 1.81 4.65
C ARG A 65 -9.42 1.60 3.14
N SER A 66 -10.31 2.30 2.45
CA SER A 66 -10.40 2.25 1.00
C SER A 66 -9.14 2.79 0.32
N PRO A 67 -8.83 2.38 -0.93
CA PRO A 67 -7.70 2.92 -1.69
C PRO A 67 -7.71 4.45 -1.84
N SER A 68 -8.90 5.03 -2.05
CA SER A 68 -9.09 6.48 -2.18
C SER A 68 -8.55 7.26 -0.99
N PHE A 69 -8.66 6.69 0.22
CA PHE A 69 -8.16 7.31 1.44
C PHE A 69 -6.63 7.50 1.40
N TYR A 70 -5.88 6.50 0.94
CA TYR A 70 -4.41 6.58 0.84
C TYR A 70 -3.98 7.57 -0.26
N VAL A 71 -4.71 7.61 -1.36
CA VAL A 71 -4.49 8.61 -2.43
C VAL A 71 -4.66 10.02 -1.87
N ASP A 72 -5.71 10.29 -1.11
CA ASP A 72 -5.95 11.61 -0.53
C ASP A 72 -4.94 11.95 0.58
N LEU A 73 -4.50 10.95 1.35
CA LEU A 73 -3.42 11.11 2.33
C LEU A 73 -2.12 11.58 1.67
N LEU A 74 -1.73 10.95 0.56
CA LEU A 74 -0.53 11.32 -0.20
C LEU A 74 -0.66 12.72 -0.78
N LYS A 75 -1.82 13.04 -1.39
CA LYS A 75 -2.11 14.39 -1.92
C LYS A 75 -1.98 15.47 -0.85
N ARG A 76 -2.53 15.26 0.35
CA ARG A 76 -2.43 16.21 1.48
C ARG A 76 -0.98 16.45 1.92
N ARG A 77 -0.07 15.54 1.60
CA ARG A 77 1.37 15.64 1.87
C ARG A 77 2.17 16.20 0.69
N GLY A 78 1.50 16.66 -0.37
CA GLY A 78 2.13 17.21 -1.57
C GLY A 78 2.63 16.15 -2.54
N ILE A 79 2.20 14.88 -2.38
CA ILE A 79 2.58 13.78 -3.25
C ILE A 79 1.42 13.50 -4.21
N ASP A 80 1.61 13.84 -5.49
CA ASP A 80 0.61 13.52 -6.50
C ASP A 80 0.69 12.04 -6.90
N ALA A 81 -0.24 11.25 -6.37
CA ALA A 81 -0.36 9.83 -6.68
C ALA A 81 -0.53 9.57 -8.20
N LYS A 82 -1.19 10.46 -8.96
CA LYS A 82 -1.48 10.22 -10.38
C LYS A 82 -0.23 10.27 -11.25
N SER A 83 0.66 11.23 -11.03
CA SER A 83 1.96 11.29 -11.72
C SER A 83 2.97 10.25 -11.20
N SER A 84 2.80 9.79 -9.96
CA SER A 84 3.69 8.81 -9.31
C SER A 84 3.24 7.35 -9.42
N HIS A 85 2.33 7.04 -10.34
CA HIS A 85 1.75 5.69 -10.51
C HIS A 85 2.74 4.58 -10.89
N LYS A 86 4.00 4.91 -11.20
CA LYS A 86 5.07 3.90 -11.33
C LYS A 86 5.76 3.60 -9.98
N CYS A 87 5.85 4.60 -9.11
CA CYS A 87 6.56 4.55 -7.83
C CYS A 87 5.66 4.19 -6.64
N ILE A 88 4.35 4.40 -6.73
CA ILE A 88 3.40 4.14 -5.64
C ILE A 88 2.25 3.29 -6.19
N GLN A 89 2.11 2.09 -5.66
CA GLN A 89 1.02 1.15 -5.99
C GLN A 89 0.15 0.93 -4.76
N ILE A 90 -1.15 0.76 -4.97
CA ILE A 90 -2.10 0.41 -3.91
C ILE A 90 -2.73 -0.94 -4.26
N LEU A 91 -2.62 -1.92 -3.37
CA LEU A 91 -3.36 -3.16 -3.46
C LEU A 91 -4.62 -3.05 -2.61
N ASP A 92 -5.78 -3.02 -3.26
CA ASP A 92 -7.08 -2.95 -2.61
C ASP A 92 -7.49 -4.32 -2.05
N CYS A 93 -7.33 -4.46 -0.75
CA CYS A 93 -7.84 -5.59 0.03
C CYS A 93 -9.02 -5.18 0.92
N TYR A 94 -9.61 -4.01 0.69
CA TYR A 94 -10.69 -3.43 1.51
C TYR A 94 -12.04 -3.56 0.82
N SER A 95 -12.11 -3.28 -0.48
CA SER A 95 -13.40 -3.17 -1.19
C SER A 95 -14.10 -4.51 -1.40
N ASP A 96 -13.35 -5.60 -1.52
CA ASP A 96 -13.89 -6.94 -1.75
C ASP A 96 -12.95 -8.07 -1.24
N PRO A 97 -12.57 -8.10 0.05
CA PRO A 97 -11.55 -9.02 0.57
C PRO A 97 -11.86 -10.51 0.43
N LEU A 98 -13.14 -10.84 0.26
CA LEU A 98 -13.66 -12.20 0.17
C LEU A 98 -14.21 -12.58 -1.22
N GLY A 99 -14.23 -11.64 -2.18
CA GLY A 99 -14.65 -11.93 -3.55
C GLY A 99 -16.15 -12.24 -3.68
N TRP A 100 -16.91 -11.92 -2.63
CA TRP A 100 -18.35 -12.15 -2.54
C TRP A 100 -19.12 -11.29 -3.54
N LYS A 101 -18.59 -10.14 -3.99
CA LYS A 101 -19.26 -9.31 -5.00
C LYS A 101 -19.43 -10.04 -6.33
N ASP A 102 -18.40 -10.75 -6.79
CA ASP A 102 -18.49 -11.54 -8.02
C ASP A 102 -19.48 -12.70 -7.88
N GLN A 103 -19.52 -13.35 -6.70
CA GLN A 103 -20.46 -14.43 -6.40
C GLN A 103 -21.92 -13.95 -6.39
N LEU A 104 -22.15 -12.74 -5.87
CA LEU A 104 -23.47 -12.11 -5.86
C LEU A 104 -23.92 -11.68 -7.26
N MET A 105 -23.00 -11.17 -8.10
CA MET A 105 -23.28 -10.88 -9.51
C MET A 105 -23.66 -12.15 -10.29
N MET A 106 -22.99 -13.29 -10.02
CA MET A 106 -23.34 -14.58 -10.63
C MET A 106 -24.69 -15.13 -10.14
N SER A 107 -25.19 -14.67 -8.99
CA SER A 107 -26.49 -15.08 -8.44
C SER A 107 -27.70 -14.30 -8.99
N GLY A 108 -27.48 -13.29 -9.85
CA GLY A 108 -28.55 -12.53 -10.51
C GLY A 108 -29.27 -11.48 -9.64
N ASN A 109 -28.90 -11.34 -8.37
CA ASN A 109 -29.60 -10.47 -7.40
C ASN A 109 -29.05 -9.04 -7.30
N PHE A 110 -28.08 -8.64 -8.13
CA PHE A 110 -27.47 -7.31 -8.06
C PHE A 110 -27.17 -6.74 -9.45
N THR A 111 -27.97 -5.75 -9.87
CA THR A 111 -27.65 -4.91 -11.02
C THR A 111 -27.08 -3.59 -10.53
N ASP A 112 -25.80 -3.40 -10.84
CA ASP A 112 -25.03 -2.16 -10.83
C ASP A 112 -24.69 -1.52 -9.46
N VAL A 113 -23.41 -1.61 -9.08
CA VAL A 113 -22.75 -0.60 -8.25
C VAL A 113 -21.39 -0.36 -8.88
N SER A 114 -21.34 0.66 -9.74
CA SER A 114 -20.22 1.57 -9.93
C SER A 114 -18.87 0.96 -9.52
N TYR A 115 -18.23 0.27 -10.46
CA TYR A 115 -16.81 -0.09 -10.39
C TYR A 115 -15.96 1.19 -10.55
N GLU A 116 -16.21 2.20 -9.72
CA GLU A 116 -15.37 3.39 -9.58
C GLU A 116 -14.19 3.04 -8.69
N VAL A 117 -13.26 2.24 -9.22
CA VAL A 117 -11.85 2.52 -9.01
C VAL A 117 -11.08 2.16 -10.29
N SER A 118 -11.40 2.85 -11.39
CA SER A 118 -10.45 3.05 -12.50
C SER A 118 -9.37 4.04 -12.08
N LEU A 119 -8.71 3.78 -10.95
CA LEU A 119 -7.43 4.41 -10.67
C LEU A 119 -6.40 3.46 -11.24
N SER A 120 -5.60 3.93 -12.20
CA SER A 120 -4.39 3.27 -12.72
C SER A 120 -3.35 2.89 -11.66
N LEU A 121 -3.68 3.09 -10.38
CA LEU A 121 -2.89 2.94 -9.16
C LEU A 121 -3.36 1.76 -8.29
N SER A 122 -4.55 1.20 -8.51
CA SER A 122 -5.14 0.21 -7.62
C SER A 122 -5.43 -1.12 -8.29
N CYS A 123 -4.82 -2.20 -7.79
CA CYS A 123 -5.18 -3.58 -8.12
C CYS A 123 -6.10 -4.13 -7.04
N VAL A 124 -7.15 -4.87 -7.38
CA VAL A 124 -8.08 -5.45 -6.38
C VAL A 124 -7.69 -6.88 -6.04
N CYS A 125 -7.46 -7.15 -4.75
CA CYS A 125 -7.26 -8.51 -4.22
C CYS A 125 -8.61 -9.07 -3.73
N ARG A 126 -9.18 -9.98 -4.50
CA ARG A 126 -10.52 -10.55 -4.23
C ARG A 126 -10.53 -11.73 -3.25
N ASN A 127 -9.39 -12.31 -2.93
CA ASN A 127 -9.34 -13.39 -1.93
C ASN A 127 -8.09 -13.24 -1.08
N VAL A 128 -8.24 -12.53 0.03
CA VAL A 128 -7.16 -12.27 0.98
C VAL A 128 -6.72 -13.55 1.72
N LYS A 129 -7.61 -14.55 1.82
CA LYS A 129 -7.28 -15.83 2.50
C LYS A 129 -6.26 -16.65 1.72
N ASP A 130 -6.20 -16.45 0.40
CA ASP A 130 -5.18 -17.02 -0.46
C ASP A 130 -3.90 -16.18 -0.36
N LEU A 131 -3.07 -16.53 0.63
CA LEU A 131 -1.83 -15.81 0.92
C LEU A 131 -0.83 -15.89 -0.23
N ASP A 132 -0.77 -17.02 -0.93
CA ASP A 132 0.15 -17.20 -2.06
C ASP A 132 -0.20 -16.23 -3.20
N LYS A 133 -1.49 -16.08 -3.50
CA LYS A 133 -1.97 -15.10 -4.46
C LYS A 133 -1.75 -13.67 -3.99
N LEU A 134 -2.00 -13.39 -2.70
CA LEU A 134 -1.77 -12.06 -2.12
C LEU A 134 -0.29 -11.64 -2.25
N TYR A 135 0.64 -12.51 -1.83
CA TYR A 135 2.07 -12.22 -1.94
C TYR A 135 2.53 -12.10 -3.38
N SER A 136 2.01 -12.95 -4.28
CA SER A 136 2.30 -12.85 -5.72
C SER A 136 1.89 -11.48 -6.28
N LEU A 137 0.70 -10.99 -5.94
CA LEU A 137 0.22 -9.66 -6.36
C LEU A 137 1.09 -8.54 -5.78
N ILE A 138 1.50 -8.63 -4.51
CA ILE A 138 2.40 -7.66 -3.88
C ILE A 138 3.74 -7.60 -4.64
N LEU A 139 4.31 -8.76 -4.97
CA LEU A 139 5.56 -8.85 -5.72
C LEU A 139 5.41 -8.32 -7.15
N GLU A 140 4.31 -8.64 -7.84
CA GLU A 140 4.05 -8.14 -9.19
C GLU A 140 3.89 -6.62 -9.25
N LEU A 141 3.22 -6.03 -8.26
CA LEU A 141 3.10 -4.57 -8.13
C LEU A 141 4.43 -3.91 -7.75
N GLY A 142 5.26 -4.61 -6.96
CA GLY A 142 6.56 -4.12 -6.51
C GLY A 142 7.70 -4.24 -7.53
N LYS A 143 7.52 -5.03 -8.61
CA LYS A 143 8.51 -5.15 -9.68
C LYS A 143 8.64 -3.82 -10.43
N ASP A 144 9.88 -3.36 -10.60
CA ASP A 144 10.18 -2.21 -11.46
C ASP A 144 9.67 -2.47 -12.88
N LYS A 145 8.92 -1.50 -13.41
CA LYS A 145 8.43 -1.47 -14.80
C LYS A 145 9.22 -0.50 -15.65
#